data_AF-A0A0F8WDC1-F1
#
_entry.id   AF-A0A0F8WDC1-F1
#
_cell.length_a   1.000
_cell.length_b   1.000
_cell.length_c   1.000
_cell.angle_alpha   90.00
_cell.angle_beta   90.00
_cell.angle_gamma   90.00
#
_symmetry.space_group_name_H-M   'P 1'
#
loop_
_entity.id
_entity.type
_entity.pdbx_description
1 polymer ?
#
loop_
_entity_poly.entity_id
_entity_poly.type
_entity_poly.pdbx_seq_one_letter_code
_entity_poly.pdbx_strand_id
1 'polypeptide(L)'
;AGLILRDPAGANRSDVTPSAVLLVAAFKTPYVGLGFEFDLWNQTDWAAASEVITVTAGAGCTLSPTAITLTRGERKRFVVEVTNIVSGTEAYTMYEVGRQKEPTTIKRVITADIGTGNKTLTAAKMLGGIVHQDPGGAVNMTLATATLVIAAMDNPVVGSSFDLIILNDDAGAGLITLVAGAGNTLIPGTQTVDLAEVLMLRGVVTAIGTPGISYYGMGMVAAFAS
;
A
#
# COMPACT_ATOMS: atom_id res chain seq x y z
N ALA A 1 -20.01 3.95 -18.59
CA ALA A 1 -18.69 3.61 -18.03
C ALA A 1 -18.17 2.31 -18.63
N GLY A 2 -16.93 2.30 -19.13
CA GLY A 2 -16.20 1.08 -19.49
C GLY A 2 -15.35 0.55 -18.33
N LEU A 3 -15.00 -0.74 -18.36
CA LEU A 3 -14.06 -1.36 -17.42
C LEU A 3 -13.00 -2.13 -18.23
N ILE A 4 -11.74 -1.86 -17.93
CA ILE A 4 -10.59 -2.58 -18.50
C ILE A 4 -9.90 -3.33 -17.36
N LEU A 5 -9.90 -4.66 -17.46
CA LEU A 5 -9.16 -5.54 -16.57
C LEU A 5 -7.82 -5.89 -17.23
N ARG A 6 -6.73 -5.70 -16.49
CA ARG A 6 -5.38 -5.97 -16.98
C ARG A 6 -4.63 -6.89 -16.04
N ASP A 7 -4.12 -7.98 -16.58
CA ASP A 7 -3.16 -8.87 -15.94
C ASP A 7 -1.83 -8.80 -16.71
N PRO A 8 -0.77 -8.22 -16.14
CA PRO A 8 0.57 -8.17 -16.73
C PRO A 8 1.31 -9.52 -16.81
N ALA A 9 0.75 -10.60 -16.26
CA ALA A 9 1.21 -11.99 -16.44
C ALA A 9 2.70 -12.22 -16.09
N GLY A 10 3.18 -11.67 -14.98
CA GLY A 10 4.54 -11.90 -14.47
C GLY A 10 5.53 -10.77 -14.70
N ALA A 11 5.17 -9.70 -15.42
CA ALA A 11 6.10 -8.61 -15.77
C ALA A 11 5.42 -7.24 -15.89
N ASN A 12 6.19 -6.16 -15.70
CA ASN A 12 5.69 -4.80 -15.91
C ASN A 12 5.17 -4.61 -17.35
N ARG A 13 4.10 -3.84 -17.47
CA ARG A 13 3.41 -3.61 -18.74
C ARG A 13 3.32 -2.13 -19.07
N SER A 14 3.49 -1.79 -20.33
CA SER A 14 3.20 -0.46 -20.86
C SER A 14 1.94 -0.52 -21.72
N ASP A 15 0.89 0.18 -21.31
CA ASP A 15 -0.33 0.36 -22.09
C ASP A 15 -0.26 1.72 -22.78
N VAL A 16 -0.08 1.71 -24.10
CA VAL A 16 -0.07 2.92 -24.92
C VAL A 16 -1.51 3.26 -25.32
N THR A 17 -1.94 4.50 -25.06
CA THR A 17 -3.27 4.96 -25.47
C THR A 17 -3.36 5.06 -27.01
N PRO A 18 -4.56 4.94 -27.61
CA PRO A 18 -4.69 5.10 -29.07
C PRO A 18 -4.26 6.49 -29.53
N SER A 19 -3.84 6.62 -30.78
CA SER A 19 -3.63 7.94 -31.37
C SER A 19 -4.95 8.70 -31.43
N ALA A 20 -4.88 10.03 -31.38
CA ALA A 20 -6.07 10.88 -31.45
C ALA A 20 -6.85 10.68 -32.76
N VAL A 21 -6.15 10.45 -33.88
CA VAL A 21 -6.76 10.10 -35.18
C VAL A 21 -7.64 8.85 -35.05
N LEU A 22 -7.13 7.78 -34.46
CA LEU A 22 -7.87 6.53 -34.29
C LEU A 22 -9.04 6.70 -33.32
N LEU A 23 -8.87 7.49 -32.26
CA LEU A 23 -9.92 7.74 -31.28
C LEU A 23 -11.06 8.58 -31.89
N VAL A 24 -10.74 9.68 -32.58
CA VAL A 24 -11.73 10.54 -33.23
C VAL A 24 -12.50 9.77 -34.30
N ALA A 25 -11.82 8.93 -35.09
CA ALA A 25 -12.45 8.08 -36.10
C ALA A 25 -13.38 7.00 -35.51
N ALA A 26 -13.19 6.62 -34.25
CA ALA A 26 -14.06 5.65 -33.58
C ALA A 26 -15.43 6.24 -33.17
N PHE A 27 -15.55 7.57 -33.10
CA PHE A 27 -16.83 8.22 -32.81
C PHE A 27 -17.67 8.40 -34.07
N LYS A 28 -18.97 8.08 -33.98
CA LYS A 28 -19.91 8.29 -35.09
C LYS A 28 -20.11 9.78 -35.41
N THR A 29 -20.04 10.64 -34.39
CA THR A 29 -20.24 12.09 -34.49
C THR A 29 -19.28 12.82 -33.55
N PRO A 30 -17.98 12.95 -33.89
CA PRO A 30 -17.00 13.59 -33.03
C PRO A 30 -17.20 15.11 -32.98
N TYR A 31 -17.04 15.69 -31.80
CA TYR A 31 -16.98 17.13 -31.58
C TYR A 31 -16.02 17.45 -30.43
N VAL A 32 -15.50 18.67 -30.38
CA VAL A 32 -14.63 19.12 -29.27
C VAL A 32 -15.44 19.21 -27.98
N GLY A 33 -14.93 18.63 -26.89
CA GLY A 33 -15.64 18.44 -25.63
C GLY A 33 -16.43 17.13 -25.53
N LEU A 34 -16.45 16.31 -26.59
CA LEU A 34 -16.95 14.95 -26.49
C LEU A 34 -16.04 14.14 -25.55
N GLY A 35 -16.64 13.44 -24.60
CA GLY A 35 -15.88 12.64 -23.65
C GLY A 35 -16.55 11.35 -23.24
N PHE A 36 -15.75 10.48 -22.64
CA PHE A 36 -16.20 9.22 -22.05
C PHE A 36 -15.36 8.87 -20.83
N GLU A 37 -15.87 7.95 -20.03
CA GLU A 37 -15.20 7.48 -18.82
C GLU A 37 -14.95 5.98 -18.86
N PHE A 38 -13.83 5.57 -18.28
CA PHE A 38 -13.54 4.17 -18.03
C PHE A 38 -12.72 3.99 -16.76
N ASP A 39 -12.84 2.79 -16.18
CA ASP A 39 -11.97 2.34 -15.10
C ASP A 39 -10.94 1.36 -15.64
N LEU A 40 -9.69 1.52 -15.23
CA LEU A 40 -8.59 0.59 -15.50
C LEU A 40 -8.20 -0.09 -14.19
N TRP A 41 -8.19 -1.41 -14.16
CA TRP A 41 -7.85 -2.19 -12.98
C TRP A 41 -6.67 -3.13 -13.26
N ASN A 42 -5.62 -3.00 -12.47
CA ASN A 42 -4.51 -3.95 -12.41
C ASN A 42 -4.88 -5.18 -11.55
N GLN A 43 -5.15 -6.30 -12.22
CA GLN A 43 -5.51 -7.60 -11.66
C GLN A 43 -4.35 -8.59 -11.60
N THR A 44 -3.09 -8.14 -11.61
CA THR A 44 -1.92 -9.00 -11.31
C THR A 44 -2.24 -9.96 -10.18
N ASP A 45 -1.93 -11.25 -10.39
CA ASP A 45 -2.18 -12.28 -9.41
C ASP A 45 -1.51 -11.98 -8.05
N TRP A 46 -2.11 -12.49 -6.97
CA TRP A 46 -1.63 -12.20 -5.62
C TRP A 46 -0.24 -12.82 -5.34
N ALA A 47 0.22 -13.74 -6.18
CA ALA A 47 1.40 -14.57 -6.01
C ALA A 47 2.66 -14.01 -6.71
N ALA A 48 2.51 -13.18 -7.75
CA ALA A 48 3.62 -12.55 -8.45
C ALA A 48 4.09 -11.26 -7.76
N ALA A 49 5.34 -10.89 -8.03
CA ALA A 49 6.01 -9.70 -7.52
C ALA A 49 5.27 -8.40 -7.91
N SER A 50 5.71 -7.25 -7.39
CA SER A 50 5.13 -5.92 -7.66
C SER A 50 5.15 -5.54 -9.14
N GLU A 51 4.16 -6.00 -9.90
CA GLU A 51 3.95 -5.62 -11.29
C GLU A 51 3.24 -4.27 -11.38
N VAL A 52 3.69 -3.47 -12.34
CA VAL A 52 3.19 -2.14 -12.59
C VAL A 52 2.69 -2.04 -14.02
N ILE A 53 1.50 -1.47 -14.18
CA ILE A 53 1.00 -1.00 -15.46
C ILE A 53 1.33 0.47 -15.59
N THR A 54 2.10 0.84 -16.60
CA THR A 54 2.38 2.23 -16.96
C THR A 54 1.51 2.61 -18.16
N VAL A 55 0.72 3.67 -18.03
CA VAL A 55 -0.04 4.22 -19.16
C VAL A 55 0.81 5.26 -19.88
N THR A 56 1.02 5.06 -21.17
CA THR A 56 1.84 5.94 -22.02
C THR A 56 0.96 6.63 -23.05
N ALA A 57 1.21 7.92 -23.28
CA ALA A 57 0.46 8.70 -24.26
C ALA A 57 0.74 8.23 -25.70
N GLY A 58 -0.31 7.90 -26.45
CA GLY A 58 -0.25 7.79 -27.91
C GLY A 58 -0.13 9.17 -28.58
N ALA A 59 0.10 9.19 -29.89
CA ALA A 59 0.21 10.43 -30.65
C ALA A 59 -1.08 11.29 -30.55
N GLY A 60 -0.94 12.57 -30.19
CA GLY A 60 -2.08 13.47 -29.99
C GLY A 60 -2.82 13.29 -28.65
N CYS A 61 -2.35 12.40 -27.77
CA CYS A 61 -2.88 12.26 -26.42
C CYS A 61 -2.08 13.11 -25.43
N THR A 62 -2.77 13.84 -24.57
CA THR A 62 -2.18 14.44 -23.36
C THR A 62 -2.67 13.67 -22.13
N LEU A 63 -1.76 13.18 -21.29
CA LEU A 63 -2.10 12.56 -20.01
C LEU A 63 -2.08 13.62 -18.90
N SER A 64 -3.07 13.60 -18.03
CA SER A 64 -3.14 14.44 -16.84
C SER A 64 -3.51 13.56 -15.63
N PRO A 65 -2.55 13.22 -14.74
CA PRO A 65 -1.14 13.65 -14.72
C PRO A 65 -0.31 13.07 -15.88
N THR A 66 0.87 13.64 -16.14
CA THR A 66 1.78 13.24 -17.23
C THR A 66 2.40 11.85 -17.05
N ALA A 67 2.41 11.33 -15.82
CA ALA A 67 2.86 9.98 -15.50
C ALA A 67 1.73 9.24 -14.76
N ILE A 68 1.23 8.16 -15.36
CA ILE A 68 0.16 7.34 -14.81
C ILE A 68 0.68 5.92 -14.67
N THR A 69 0.74 5.43 -13.43
CA THR A 69 1.09 4.04 -13.10
C THR A 69 0.06 3.43 -12.17
N LEU A 70 -0.23 2.14 -12.37
CA LEU A 70 -1.12 1.35 -11.53
C LEU A 70 -0.32 0.19 -10.95
N THR A 71 -0.17 0.19 -9.64
CA THR A 71 0.41 -0.93 -8.90
C THR A 71 -0.60 -2.06 -8.76
N ARG A 72 -0.16 -3.23 -8.30
CA ARG A 72 -1.03 -4.40 -8.11
C ARG A 72 -2.27 -4.06 -7.27
N GLY A 73 -3.44 -4.53 -7.73
CA GLY A 73 -4.72 -4.33 -7.06
C GLY A 73 -5.26 -2.91 -7.17
N GLU A 74 -4.56 -2.04 -7.90
CA GLU A 74 -4.96 -0.65 -8.07
C GLU A 74 -5.93 -0.48 -9.23
N ARG A 75 -6.95 0.33 -9.00
CA ARG A 75 -7.94 0.79 -9.96
C ARG A 75 -7.84 2.31 -10.08
N LYS A 76 -7.81 2.81 -11.31
CA LYS A 76 -7.91 4.24 -11.61
C LYS A 76 -9.12 4.51 -12.51
N ARG A 77 -9.77 5.65 -12.29
CA ARG A 77 -10.84 6.17 -13.14
C ARG A 77 -10.31 7.27 -14.03
N PHE A 78 -10.63 7.17 -15.31
CA PHE A 78 -10.26 8.15 -16.31
C PHE A 78 -11.47 8.80 -16.95
N VAL A 79 -11.36 10.09 -17.21
CA VAL A 79 -12.23 10.85 -18.10
C VAL A 79 -11.40 11.27 -19.30
N VAL A 80 -11.87 10.92 -20.49
CA VAL A 80 -11.26 11.30 -21.76
C VAL A 80 -12.10 12.41 -22.37
N GLU A 81 -11.45 13.46 -22.86
CA GLU A 81 -12.08 14.59 -23.55
C GLU A 81 -11.36 14.91 -24.85
N VAL A 82 -12.09 14.94 -25.96
CA VAL A 82 -11.58 15.35 -27.28
C VAL A 82 -11.38 16.85 -27.29
N THR A 83 -10.15 17.30 -27.54
CA THR A 83 -9.78 18.72 -27.54
C THR A 83 -9.59 19.30 -28.94
N ASN A 84 -9.35 18.45 -29.95
CA ASN A 84 -9.28 18.85 -31.35
C ASN A 84 -9.72 17.73 -32.29
N ILE A 85 -10.48 18.07 -33.34
CA ILE A 85 -10.95 17.15 -34.39
C ILE A 85 -10.48 17.54 -35.79
N VAL A 86 -9.60 18.55 -35.91
CA VAL A 86 -9.07 18.99 -37.20
C VAL A 86 -8.15 17.90 -37.75
N SER A 87 -8.49 17.42 -38.95
CA SER A 87 -7.76 16.37 -39.67
C SER A 87 -6.25 16.61 -39.67
N GLY A 88 -5.48 15.64 -39.19
CA GLY A 88 -4.01 15.68 -39.13
C GLY A 88 -3.44 16.38 -37.89
N THR A 89 -4.29 16.90 -37.00
CA THR A 89 -3.90 17.57 -35.74
C THR A 89 -4.80 17.18 -34.57
N GLU A 90 -5.56 16.10 -34.70
CA GLU A 90 -6.51 15.61 -33.71
C GLU A 90 -5.83 15.48 -32.35
N ALA A 91 -6.57 15.81 -31.30
CA ALA A 91 -6.05 15.77 -29.94
C ALA A 91 -7.14 15.43 -28.93
N TYR A 92 -6.72 14.78 -27.84
CA TYR A 92 -7.55 14.54 -26.68
C TYR A 92 -6.71 14.57 -25.39
N THR A 93 -7.38 14.83 -24.27
CA THR A 93 -6.79 14.75 -22.94
C THR A 93 -7.43 13.62 -22.17
N MET A 94 -6.63 12.83 -21.45
CA MET A 94 -7.08 11.82 -20.52
C MET A 94 -6.75 12.25 -19.09
N TYR A 95 -7.78 12.50 -18.30
CA TYR A 95 -7.71 12.93 -16.91
C TYR A 95 -7.87 11.73 -15.98
N GLU A 96 -6.94 11.53 -15.06
CA GLU A 96 -7.18 10.69 -13.88
C GLU A 96 -8.08 11.47 -12.91
N VAL A 97 -9.27 10.93 -12.64
CA VAL A 97 -10.27 11.58 -11.76
C VAL A 97 -10.58 10.77 -10.50
N GLY A 98 -10.04 9.57 -10.38
CA GLY A 98 -10.26 8.71 -9.23
C GLY A 98 -9.20 7.62 -9.12
N ARG A 99 -8.90 7.26 -7.89
CA ARG A 99 -7.94 6.21 -7.53
C ARG A 99 -8.51 5.39 -6.39
N GLN A 100 -8.50 4.08 -6.54
CA GLN A 100 -8.88 3.13 -5.52
C GLN A 100 -7.88 1.99 -5.56
N LYS A 101 -7.19 1.73 -4.46
CA LYS A 101 -6.44 0.48 -4.32
C LYS A 101 -7.33 -0.47 -3.57
N GLU A 102 -7.60 -1.65 -4.15
CA GLU A 102 -8.19 -2.71 -3.36
C GLU A 102 -7.28 -2.92 -2.14
N PRO A 103 -7.85 -2.96 -0.92
CA PRO A 103 -7.04 -3.16 0.26
C PRO A 103 -6.20 -4.39 0.01
N THR A 104 -4.88 -4.23 0.06
CA THR A 104 -3.96 -5.37 0.00
C THR A 104 -4.30 -6.23 1.19
N THR A 105 -5.17 -7.23 1.01
CA THR A 105 -5.68 -8.17 2.00
C THR A 105 -5.45 -7.69 3.44
N ILE A 106 -6.36 -6.91 4.04
CA ILE A 106 -6.35 -6.74 5.51
C ILE A 106 -6.91 -8.04 6.14
N LYS A 107 -6.27 -9.16 5.83
CA LYS A 107 -6.25 -10.28 6.75
C LYS A 107 -5.19 -9.87 7.75
N ARG A 108 -5.53 -9.69 9.02
CA ARG A 108 -4.52 -9.71 10.07
C ARG A 108 -3.80 -11.03 9.92
N VAL A 109 -2.61 -11.00 9.33
CA VAL A 109 -1.77 -12.18 9.15
C VAL A 109 -1.17 -12.42 10.51
N ILE A 110 -1.50 -13.56 11.11
CA ILE A 110 -0.76 -14.05 12.26
C ILE A 110 0.60 -14.46 11.73
N THR A 111 1.59 -13.61 11.95
CA THR A 111 2.97 -13.95 11.60
C THR A 111 3.62 -14.58 12.83
N ALA A 112 3.88 -15.88 12.74
CA ALA A 112 4.74 -16.56 13.68
C ALA A 112 6.18 -16.07 13.45
N ASP A 113 6.80 -15.56 14.50
CA ASP A 113 8.20 -15.13 14.48
C ASP A 113 8.99 -15.90 15.52
N ILE A 114 8.86 -17.23 15.44
CA ILE A 114 9.42 -18.20 16.38
C ILE A 114 10.95 -18.15 16.31
N GLY A 115 11.62 -18.16 17.47
CA GLY A 115 13.08 -18.29 17.57
C GLY A 115 13.68 -17.45 18.69
N THR A 116 14.91 -17.79 19.07
CA THR A 116 15.57 -17.23 20.27
C THR A 116 16.35 -15.94 20.01
N GLY A 117 16.45 -15.08 21.04
CA GLY A 117 17.31 -13.90 21.04
C GLY A 117 16.67 -12.63 20.46
N ASN A 118 17.41 -11.52 20.51
CA ASN A 118 16.92 -10.21 20.06
C ASN A 118 16.64 -10.20 18.55
N LYS A 119 15.54 -9.55 18.15
CA LYS A 119 15.08 -9.51 16.75
C LYS A 119 14.67 -8.11 16.33
N THR A 120 14.66 -7.88 15.01
CA THR A 120 14.08 -6.69 14.40
C THR A 120 12.91 -7.10 13.52
N LEU A 121 11.73 -6.54 13.77
CA LEU A 121 10.56 -6.75 12.92
C LEU A 121 10.78 -6.12 11.55
N THR A 122 10.25 -6.76 10.51
CA THR A 122 10.19 -6.16 9.18
C THR A 122 8.94 -5.28 9.07
N ALA A 123 8.96 -4.29 8.17
CA ALA A 123 7.79 -3.45 7.91
C ALA A 123 6.54 -4.27 7.54
N ALA A 124 6.74 -5.35 6.77
CA ALA A 124 5.66 -6.27 6.41
C ALA A 124 5.06 -6.98 7.64
N LYS A 125 5.88 -7.44 8.59
CA LYS A 125 5.39 -8.03 9.86
C LYS A 125 4.58 -7.02 10.67
N MET A 126 5.03 -5.78 10.72
CA MET A 126 4.35 -4.71 11.47
C MET A 126 3.00 -4.33 10.86
N LEU A 127 2.92 -4.24 9.53
CA LEU A 127 1.68 -3.92 8.80
C LEU A 127 0.75 -5.13 8.65
N GLY A 128 1.26 -6.35 8.87
CA GLY A 128 0.48 -7.59 8.85
C GLY A 128 -0.50 -7.74 10.02
N GLY A 129 -0.34 -6.94 11.08
CA GLY A 129 -1.31 -6.77 12.15
C GLY A 129 -1.05 -7.61 13.40
N ILE A 130 -0.81 -8.92 13.31
CA ILE A 130 -0.54 -9.77 14.50
C ILE A 130 0.83 -10.44 14.37
N VAL A 131 1.67 -10.25 15.38
CA VAL A 131 2.96 -10.91 15.52
C VAL A 131 2.89 -11.84 16.73
N HIS A 132 3.00 -13.13 16.49
CA HIS A 132 3.03 -14.18 17.51
C HIS A 132 4.49 -14.57 17.76
N GLN A 133 4.95 -14.34 18.99
CA GLN A 133 6.33 -14.56 19.40
C GLN A 133 6.41 -15.71 20.40
N ASP A 134 7.37 -16.59 20.18
CA ASP A 134 7.87 -17.59 21.13
C ASP A 134 9.40 -17.39 21.22
N PRO A 135 9.85 -16.49 22.12
CA PRO A 135 11.25 -16.10 22.20
C PRO A 135 12.15 -17.10 22.96
N GLY A 136 11.59 -18.07 23.69
CA GLY A 136 12.35 -19.02 24.51
C GLY A 136 13.12 -18.38 25.69
N GLY A 137 12.78 -17.15 26.06
CA GLY A 137 13.50 -16.32 27.03
C GLY A 137 13.31 -14.81 26.79
N ALA A 138 13.89 -13.97 27.66
CA ALA A 138 13.76 -12.52 27.55
C ALA A 138 14.47 -11.97 26.30
N VAL A 139 13.79 -11.13 25.53
CA VAL A 139 14.29 -10.59 24.25
C VAL A 139 13.95 -9.11 24.05
N ASN A 140 14.82 -8.42 23.33
CA ASN A 140 14.52 -7.12 22.74
C ASN A 140 13.98 -7.31 21.32
N MET A 141 12.78 -6.78 21.07
CA MET A 141 12.16 -6.75 19.77
C MET A 141 12.16 -5.32 19.22
N THR A 142 13.01 -5.08 18.24
CA THR A 142 13.17 -3.78 17.60
C THR A 142 12.14 -3.61 16.50
N LEU A 143 11.41 -2.50 16.49
CA LEU A 143 10.50 -2.15 15.39
C LEU A 143 11.31 -1.80 14.13
N ALA A 144 10.77 -2.09 12.94
CA ALA A 144 11.33 -1.60 11.68
C ALA A 144 11.45 -0.07 11.69
N THR A 145 12.42 0.51 10.98
CA THR A 145 12.56 1.96 10.90
C THR A 145 11.33 2.62 10.29
N ALA A 146 11.02 3.86 10.70
CA ALA A 146 9.88 4.61 10.18
C ALA A 146 9.90 4.71 8.64
N THR A 147 11.10 4.89 8.06
CA THR A 147 11.31 4.93 6.61
C THR A 147 10.82 3.65 5.93
N LEU A 148 11.18 2.48 6.46
CA LEU A 148 10.78 1.20 5.86
C LEU A 148 9.28 0.94 6.02
N VAL A 149 8.68 1.33 7.15
CA VAL A 149 7.25 1.17 7.39
C VAL A 149 6.44 2.09 6.48
N ILE A 150 6.79 3.38 6.41
CA ILE A 150 6.11 4.36 5.53
C ILE A 150 6.25 3.95 4.06
N ALA A 151 7.43 3.50 3.63
CA ALA A 151 7.62 3.03 2.25
C ALA A 151 6.77 1.80 1.90
N ALA A 152 6.39 0.99 2.90
CA ALA A 152 5.53 -0.18 2.73
C ALA A 152 4.04 0.14 2.82
N MET A 153 3.65 1.32 3.34
CA MET A 153 2.27 1.78 3.40
C MET A 153 1.79 2.28 2.04
N ASP A 154 0.50 2.16 1.78
CA ASP A 154 -0.09 2.70 0.55
C ASP A 154 -0.46 4.18 0.71
N ASN A 155 0.19 5.03 -0.09
CA ASN A 155 0.00 6.48 -0.11
C ASN A 155 -0.13 7.12 1.30
N PRO A 156 0.82 6.88 2.22
CA PRO A 156 0.70 7.37 3.58
C PRO A 156 0.79 8.91 3.60
N VAL A 157 -0.14 9.52 4.33
CA VAL A 157 -0.09 10.93 4.74
C VAL A 157 0.13 11.03 6.25
N VAL A 158 0.53 12.20 6.74
CA VAL A 158 0.55 12.46 8.19
C VAL A 158 -0.84 12.21 8.77
N GLY A 159 -0.91 11.47 9.88
CA GLY A 159 -2.14 11.00 10.50
C GLY A 159 -2.62 9.62 10.00
N SER A 160 -2.01 9.05 8.95
CA SER A 160 -2.25 7.65 8.59
C SER A 160 -1.87 6.74 9.75
N SER A 161 -2.64 5.67 9.96
CA SER A 161 -2.41 4.78 11.08
C SER A 161 -2.58 3.30 10.73
N PHE A 162 -1.96 2.45 11.55
CA PHE A 162 -2.11 1.01 11.51
C PHE A 162 -2.05 0.45 12.93
N ASP A 163 -2.65 -0.73 13.12
CA ASP A 163 -2.60 -1.45 14.38
C ASP A 163 -1.55 -2.56 14.30
N LEU A 164 -0.75 -2.70 15.35
CA LEU A 164 0.19 -3.80 15.56
C LEU A 164 -0.17 -4.48 16.89
N ILE A 165 -0.36 -5.78 16.84
CA ILE A 165 -0.66 -6.63 17.98
C ILE A 165 0.51 -7.58 18.15
N ILE A 166 1.06 -7.61 19.36
CA ILE A 166 2.14 -8.53 19.73
C ILE A 166 1.57 -9.48 20.76
N LEU A 167 1.67 -10.77 20.47
CA LEU A 167 1.30 -11.84 21.38
C LEU A 167 2.58 -12.55 21.83
N ASN A 168 2.79 -12.61 23.13
CA ASN A 168 3.87 -13.36 23.73
C ASN A 168 3.35 -14.73 24.20
N ASP A 169 3.79 -15.78 23.52
CA ASP A 169 3.43 -17.17 23.80
C ASP A 169 4.67 -17.97 24.19
N ASP A 170 5.63 -17.31 24.85
CA ASP A 170 6.82 -17.98 25.34
C ASP A 170 6.47 -19.20 26.20
N ALA A 171 7.18 -20.30 26.05
CA ALA A 171 7.07 -21.42 26.98
C ALA A 171 7.86 -21.16 28.28
N GLY A 172 8.86 -20.27 28.22
CA GLY A 172 9.57 -19.72 29.38
C GLY A 172 8.92 -18.42 29.88
N ALA A 173 9.29 -17.93 31.06
CA ALA A 173 8.83 -16.62 31.53
C ALA A 173 9.53 -15.44 30.80
N GLY A 174 9.70 -15.52 29.48
CA GLY A 174 10.45 -14.55 28.69
C GLY A 174 9.68 -13.28 28.44
N LEU A 175 10.24 -12.18 28.94
CA LEU A 175 9.76 -10.82 28.70
C LEU A 175 10.16 -10.35 27.30
N ILE A 176 9.18 -9.87 26.52
CA ILE A 176 9.47 -9.14 25.28
C ILE A 176 9.55 -7.66 25.60
N THR A 177 10.70 -7.03 25.37
CA THR A 177 10.87 -5.58 25.47
C THR A 177 10.90 -4.96 24.08
N LEU A 178 10.02 -4.02 23.82
CA LEU A 178 9.99 -3.30 22.55
C LEU A 178 11.04 -2.20 22.51
N VAL A 179 11.77 -2.17 21.40
CA VAL A 179 12.75 -1.14 21.10
C VAL A 179 12.29 -0.37 19.86
N ALA A 180 12.27 0.96 19.95
CA ALA A 180 11.93 1.80 18.83
C ALA A 180 13.02 1.70 17.74
N GLY A 181 12.63 1.33 16.52
CA GLY A 181 13.49 1.52 15.34
C GLY A 181 13.75 3.00 15.07
N ALA A 182 14.77 3.32 14.27
CA ALA A 182 15.08 4.71 13.91
C ALA A 182 13.86 5.43 13.30
N GLY A 183 13.61 6.66 13.75
CA GLY A 183 12.45 7.48 13.35
C GLY A 183 11.13 7.14 14.05
N ASN A 184 11.12 6.12 14.92
CA ASN A 184 9.94 5.77 15.69
C ASN A 184 10.01 6.32 17.12
N THR A 185 8.84 6.61 17.68
CA THR A 185 8.66 6.96 19.10
C THR A 185 7.65 6.00 19.73
N LEU A 186 8.01 5.32 20.81
CA LEU A 186 7.09 4.51 21.62
C LEU A 186 6.45 5.38 22.71
N ILE A 187 5.13 5.24 22.89
CA ILE A 187 4.33 6.04 23.83
C ILE A 187 3.36 5.12 24.60
N PRO A 188 3.41 5.07 25.94
CA PRO A 188 4.50 5.59 26.78
C PRO A 188 5.83 4.87 26.50
N GLY A 189 6.96 5.48 26.84
CA GLY A 189 8.33 5.08 26.45
C GLY A 189 8.59 3.58 26.26
N THR A 190 9.16 2.91 27.25
CA THR A 190 9.42 1.46 27.13
C THR A 190 8.10 0.69 27.21
N GLN A 191 7.87 -0.20 26.25
CA GLN A 191 6.73 -1.12 26.23
C GLN A 191 7.25 -2.54 26.38
N THR A 192 6.63 -3.32 27.24
CA THR A 192 6.99 -4.73 27.48
C THR A 192 5.76 -5.61 27.29
N VAL A 193 5.96 -6.90 27.05
CA VAL A 193 4.89 -7.92 26.95
C VAL A 193 5.34 -9.11 27.79
N ASP A 194 4.66 -9.35 28.93
CA ASP A 194 4.94 -10.50 29.78
C ASP A 194 4.42 -11.80 29.14
N LEU A 195 4.73 -12.93 29.77
CA LEU A 195 4.25 -14.24 29.36
C LEU A 195 2.72 -14.27 29.25
N ALA A 196 2.21 -14.85 28.16
CA ALA A 196 0.79 -14.99 27.90
C ALA A 196 0.06 -13.65 27.95
N GLU A 197 0.72 -12.56 27.53
CA GLU A 197 0.11 -11.27 27.35
C GLU A 197 0.07 -10.86 25.87
N VAL A 198 -0.89 -10.00 25.58
CA VAL A 198 -1.05 -9.35 24.29
C VAL A 198 -0.93 -7.85 24.49
N LEU A 199 -0.01 -7.23 23.76
CA LEU A 199 0.11 -5.78 23.66
C LEU A 199 -0.48 -5.31 22.34
N MET A 200 -1.36 -4.31 22.41
CA MET A 200 -1.90 -3.62 21.24
C MET A 200 -1.27 -2.24 21.10
N LEU A 201 -0.78 -1.95 19.92
CA LEU A 201 -0.18 -0.67 19.55
C LEU A 201 -0.90 -0.07 18.35
N ARG A 202 -1.06 1.24 18.36
CA ARG A 202 -1.44 2.01 17.17
C ARG A 202 -0.28 2.88 16.72
N GLY A 203 0.28 2.56 15.55
CA GLY A 203 1.25 3.39 14.87
C GLY A 203 0.54 4.53 14.13
N VAL A 204 0.95 5.77 14.37
CA VAL A 204 0.45 6.97 13.69
C VAL A 204 1.63 7.66 13.01
N VAL A 205 1.52 7.86 11.69
CA VAL A 205 2.51 8.57 10.90
C VAL A 205 2.52 10.04 11.31
N THR A 206 3.64 10.54 11.81
CA THR A 206 3.80 11.92 12.26
C THR A 206 4.53 12.80 11.25
N ALA A 207 5.35 12.21 10.39
CA ALA A 207 6.08 12.94 9.34
C ALA A 207 6.44 12.03 8.16
N ILE A 208 6.44 12.59 6.94
CA ILE A 208 6.78 11.90 5.68
C ILE A 208 8.17 12.30 5.17
N GLY A 209 8.47 13.60 5.12
CA GLY A 209 9.76 14.10 4.57
C GLY A 209 10.98 13.73 5.40
N THR A 210 10.82 13.71 6.72
CA THR A 210 11.72 13.05 7.68
C THR A 210 10.89 11.96 8.34
N PRO A 211 10.92 10.71 7.84
CA PRO A 211 9.99 9.67 8.24
C PRO A 211 9.87 9.51 9.75
N GLY A 212 8.65 9.67 10.27
CA GLY A 212 8.34 9.62 11.69
C GLY A 212 7.05 8.87 11.98
N ILE A 213 7.07 7.98 12.98
CA ILE A 213 5.89 7.25 13.45
C ILE A 213 5.85 7.23 14.98
N SER A 214 4.70 7.58 15.57
CA SER A 214 4.46 7.41 17.01
C SER A 214 3.58 6.20 17.27
N TYR A 215 3.97 5.33 18.19
CA TYR A 215 3.24 4.13 18.58
C TYR A 215 2.61 4.34 19.95
N TYR A 216 1.28 4.28 20.00
CA TYR A 216 0.52 4.42 21.23
C TYR A 216 0.12 3.04 21.75
N GLY A 217 0.54 2.71 22.98
CA GLY A 217 0.03 1.54 23.69
C GLY A 217 -1.46 1.70 23.98
N MET A 218 -2.27 0.82 23.42
CA MET A 218 -3.73 0.85 23.53
C MET A 218 -4.27 -0.02 24.67
N GLY A 219 -3.39 -0.73 25.37
CA GLY A 219 -3.72 -1.63 26.46
C GLY A 219 -3.02 -2.98 26.33
N MET A 220 -2.99 -3.70 27.44
CA MET A 220 -2.50 -5.07 27.53
C MET A 220 -3.63 -5.95 28.06
N VAL A 221 -3.72 -7.16 27.51
CA VAL A 221 -4.73 -8.15 27.92
C VAL A 221 -4.05 -9.49 28.05
N ALA A 222 -4.44 -10.28 29.06
CA ALA A 222 -4.05 -11.67 29.14
C ALA A 222 -4.48 -12.41 27.86
N ALA A 223 -3.55 -13.11 27.22
CA ALA A 223 -3.84 -14.09 26.21
C ALA A 223 -4.66 -15.21 26.86
N PHE A 224 -5.67 -15.73 26.16
CA PHE A 224 -6.43 -16.87 26.65
C PHE A 224 -5.47 -18.06 26.82
N ALA A 225 -5.25 -18.49 28.07
CA ALA A 225 -4.54 -19.74 28.34
C ALA A 225 -5.35 -20.88 27.71
N SER A 226 -4.76 -21.55 26.71
CA SER A 226 -5.29 -22.79 26.14
C SER A 226 -4.95 -23.98 27.03
#